data_AF-A0A382PBF2-F1
#
_entry.id   AF-A0A382PBF2-F1
#
_cell.length_a   1.000
_cell.length_b   1.000
_cell.length_c   1.000
_cell.angle_alpha   90.00
_cell.angle_beta   90.00
_cell.angle_gamma   90.00
#
_symmetry.space_group_name_H-M   'P 1'
#
loop_
_entity.id
_entity.type
_entity.pdbx_description
1 polymer ?
#
loop_
_entity_poly.entity_id
_entity_poly.type
_entity_poly.pdbx_seq_one_letter_code
_entity_poly.pdbx_strand_id
1 'polypeptide(L)'
;MLLNREITLFSDFVHITYLIVIEKEVRKYLDEDGFLSKAIKEFERRPQQIAMAEAVGKVFDEEHHLIVEAGTGTGKSLAYLVPAILWAIKFNKKVVVSTYTKTLQEQLLYHDIPLLYEKLKIPFRYALCLGHENYLSLRRLKRASQAGLFTMAEEDNQMEAIFDWVGETQNGTKGDLPFEPLSSVWEDVGRQKDLCLGKNCETYSTCYYFKERKRWFGAHLLIVNHHLFFANVASNGAVLPRFDAVIFDEAQN
;
A
#
# COMPACT_ATOMS: atom_id res chain seq x y z
N MET A 1 57.20 -19.16 29.36
CA MET A 1 57.64 -19.16 27.94
C MET A 1 56.67 -20.08 27.22
N LEU A 2 55.61 -19.53 26.60
CA LEU A 2 55.41 -19.50 25.13
C LEU A 2 55.26 -20.94 24.58
N LEU A 3 54.23 -21.41 23.86
CA LEU A 3 53.23 -20.83 22.96
C LEU A 3 52.23 -21.99 22.65
N ASN A 4 50.90 -21.79 22.64
CA ASN A 4 50.02 -21.65 21.47
C ASN A 4 49.53 -22.92 20.72
N ARG A 5 48.20 -22.90 20.47
CA ARG A 5 47.39 -23.50 19.38
C ARG A 5 47.10 -25.01 19.51
N GLU A 6 45.87 -25.50 19.38
CA GLU A 6 44.74 -25.04 18.55
C GLU A 6 43.38 -25.36 19.21
N ILE A 7 42.46 -24.40 19.09
CA ILE A 7 41.06 -24.47 19.51
C ILE A 7 40.26 -24.94 18.29
N THR A 8 39.49 -26.01 18.43
CA THR A 8 38.35 -26.29 17.54
C THR A 8 37.12 -26.50 18.41
N LEU A 9 36.49 -25.38 18.78
CA LEU A 9 35.16 -25.35 19.37
C LEU A 9 34.14 -25.60 18.24
N PHE A 10 33.69 -26.84 18.11
CA PHE A 10 32.36 -27.12 17.58
C PHE A 10 31.37 -27.02 18.75
N SER A 11 31.02 -25.79 19.11
CA SER A 11 29.97 -25.48 20.08
C SER A 11 29.37 -24.13 19.72
N ASP A 12 28.06 -24.02 19.86
CA ASP A 12 27.28 -22.77 19.84
C ASP A 12 26.63 -22.37 18.51
N PHE A 13 25.88 -23.30 17.93
CA PHE A 13 24.65 -22.96 17.19
C PHE A 13 23.43 -23.28 18.06
N VAL A 14 23.41 -22.76 19.29
CA VAL A 14 22.17 -22.66 20.06
C VAL A 14 21.41 -21.49 19.47
N HIS A 15 20.32 -21.79 18.77
CA HIS A 15 19.30 -20.84 18.33
C HIS A 15 18.75 -20.06 19.54
N ILE A 16 19.40 -18.95 19.88
CA ILE A 16 18.78 -17.88 20.68
C ILE A 16 18.13 -16.94 19.67
N THR A 17 17.00 -17.36 19.11
CA THR A 17 16.04 -16.42 18.53
C THR A 17 15.48 -15.60 19.68
N TYR A 18 16.11 -14.46 19.98
CA TYR A 18 15.46 -13.45 20.79
C TYR A 18 14.08 -13.19 20.14
N LEU A 19 13.01 -13.43 20.88
CA LEU A 19 11.66 -13.08 20.48
C LEU A 19 11.64 -11.55 20.32
N ILE A 20 11.88 -11.04 19.11
CA ILE A 20 11.79 -9.61 18.84
C ILE A 20 10.33 -9.21 19.07
N VAL A 21 10.01 -8.58 20.19
CA VAL A 21 8.68 -8.04 20.45
C VAL A 21 8.57 -6.75 19.64
N ILE A 22 7.60 -6.65 18.72
CA ILE A 22 7.46 -5.49 17.84
C ILE A 22 7.29 -4.23 18.68
N GLU A 23 6.52 -4.30 19.77
CA GLU A 23 6.39 -3.25 20.79
C GLU A 23 7.75 -2.64 21.17
N LYS A 24 8.77 -3.44 21.45
CA LYS A 24 10.09 -2.93 21.87
C LYS A 24 10.96 -2.50 20.69
N GLU A 25 10.76 -3.14 19.53
CA GLU A 25 11.58 -2.93 18.35
C GLU A 25 11.35 -1.55 17.73
N VAL A 26 10.14 -0.97 17.83
CA VAL A 26 9.82 0.34 17.25
C VAL A 26 10.72 1.48 17.78
N ARG A 27 11.18 1.40 19.03
CA ARG A 27 12.09 2.41 19.61
C ARG A 27 13.39 2.53 18.83
N LYS A 28 13.92 1.43 18.29
CA LYS A 28 15.13 1.46 17.46
C LYS A 28 14.96 2.33 16.21
N TYR A 29 13.74 2.62 15.80
CA TYR A 29 13.44 3.45 14.64
C TYR A 29 13.03 4.87 15.01
N LEU A 30 12.21 5.04 16.06
CA LEU A 30 11.54 6.31 16.37
C LEU A 30 12.15 7.09 17.55
N ASP A 31 13.05 6.51 18.33
CA ASP A 31 13.65 7.19 19.49
C ASP A 31 14.74 8.20 19.07
N GLU A 32 15.26 8.98 20.02
CA GLU A 32 16.27 10.04 19.81
C GLU A 32 17.49 9.56 18.99
N ASP A 33 17.97 8.35 19.27
CA ASP A 33 19.09 7.70 18.56
C ASP A 33 18.66 6.65 17.51
N GLY A 34 17.37 6.64 17.16
CA GLY A 34 16.77 5.68 16.24
C GLY A 34 17.25 5.80 14.79
N PHE A 35 16.87 4.82 13.97
CA PHE A 35 17.19 4.83 12.54
C PHE A 35 16.59 6.05 11.82
N LEU A 36 15.35 6.43 12.14
CA LEU A 36 14.70 7.56 11.46
C LEU A 36 15.25 8.90 11.93
N SER A 37 15.63 9.05 13.21
CA SER A 37 16.26 10.28 13.69
C SER A 37 17.59 10.56 13.01
N LYS A 38 18.38 9.51 12.72
CA LYS A 38 19.64 9.61 11.99
C LYS A 38 19.47 9.86 10.49
N ALA A 39 18.32 9.50 9.93
CA ALA A 39 18.11 9.47 8.48
C ALA A 39 17.25 10.65 7.96
N ILE A 40 16.58 11.37 8.86
CA ILE A 40 15.71 12.51 8.56
C ILE A 40 16.28 13.74 9.28
N LYS A 41 16.71 14.75 8.50
CA LYS A 41 17.40 15.94 9.02
C LYS A 41 16.58 16.75 10.03
N GLU A 42 15.27 16.79 9.85
CA GLU A 42 14.32 17.54 10.69
C GLU A 42 13.48 16.59 11.56
N PHE A 43 14.02 15.42 11.91
CA PHE A 43 13.34 14.52 12.82
C PHE A 43 13.29 15.12 14.22
N GLU A 44 12.08 15.14 14.77
CA GLU A 44 11.85 15.50 16.16
C GLU A 44 11.28 14.28 16.87
N ARG A 45 11.93 13.89 17.96
CA ARG A 45 11.40 12.82 18.80
C ARG A 45 10.13 13.30 19.49
N ARG A 46 9.05 12.54 19.32
CA ARG A 46 7.75 12.81 19.95
C ARG A 46 7.37 11.64 20.85
N PRO A 47 7.35 11.80 22.19
CA PRO A 47 7.01 10.71 23.12
C PRO A 47 5.66 10.07 22.82
N GLN A 48 4.66 10.84 22.39
CA GLN A 48 3.33 10.36 22.01
C GLN A 48 3.37 9.47 20.77
N GLN A 49 4.25 9.76 19.81
CA GLN A 49 4.46 8.94 18.61
C GLN A 49 5.01 7.57 19.00
N ILE A 50 6.01 7.55 19.89
CA ILE A 50 6.63 6.32 20.38
C ILE A 50 5.59 5.50 21.16
N ALA A 51 4.87 6.12 22.10
CA ALA A 51 3.84 5.44 22.87
C ALA A 51 2.75 4.81 21.99
N MET A 52 2.30 5.53 20.96
CA MET A 52 1.37 4.99 19.97
C MET A 52 2.00 3.82 19.19
N ALA A 53 3.25 3.94 18.74
CA ALA A 53 3.92 2.87 18.00
C ALA A 53 4.13 1.60 18.83
N GLU A 54 4.47 1.75 20.12
CA GLU A 54 4.58 0.63 21.06
C GLU A 54 3.22 -0.05 21.24
N ALA A 55 2.16 0.73 21.47
CA ALA A 55 0.81 0.20 21.62
C ALA A 55 0.34 -0.55 20.36
N VAL A 56 0.60 0.01 19.16
CA VAL A 56 0.30 -0.65 17.89
C VAL A 56 1.12 -1.93 17.74
N GLY A 57 2.42 -1.90 18.04
CA GLY A 57 3.29 -3.08 18.00
C GLY A 57 2.82 -4.19 18.93
N LYS A 58 2.36 -3.84 20.13
CA LYS A 58 1.82 -4.77 21.11
C LYS A 58 0.57 -5.48 20.60
N VAL A 59 -0.41 -4.74 20.06
CA VAL A 59 -1.65 -5.39 19.57
C VAL A 59 -1.43 -6.23 18.31
N PHE A 60 -0.40 -5.94 17.53
CA PHE A 60 0.04 -6.84 16.45
C PHE A 60 0.61 -8.16 16.98
N ASP A 61 1.38 -8.12 18.07
CA ASP A 61 1.94 -9.33 18.70
C ASP A 61 0.85 -10.14 19.44
N GLU A 62 -0.14 -9.47 20.03
CA GLU A 62 -1.22 -10.09 20.82
C GLU A 62 -2.51 -10.39 20.03
N GLU A 63 -2.60 -9.96 18.76
CA GLU A 63 -3.79 -10.09 17.89
C GLU A 63 -5.07 -9.48 18.50
N HIS A 64 -4.95 -8.28 19.07
CA HIS A 64 -6.04 -7.53 19.72
C HIS A 64 -6.44 -6.26 18.94
N HIS A 65 -7.53 -5.64 19.37
CA HIS A 65 -7.99 -4.34 18.83
C HIS A 65 -7.43 -3.19 19.66
N LEU A 66 -7.12 -2.09 18.98
CA LEU A 66 -6.66 -0.84 19.59
C LEU A 66 -7.43 0.34 18.99
N ILE A 67 -7.86 1.24 19.87
CA ILE A 67 -8.37 2.56 19.48
C ILE A 67 -7.39 3.58 20.05
N VAL A 68 -6.91 4.49 19.19
CA VAL A 68 -6.01 5.57 19.58
C VAL A 68 -6.60 6.89 19.15
N GLU A 69 -6.76 7.80 20.10
CA GLU A 69 -6.98 9.20 19.81
C GLU A 69 -5.62 9.90 19.78
N ALA A 70 -5.26 10.47 18.64
CA ALA A 70 -3.99 11.18 18.47
C ALA A 70 -4.23 12.52 17.78
N GLY A 71 -3.71 13.59 18.38
CA GLY A 71 -3.78 14.95 17.84
C GLY A 71 -3.08 15.08 16.48
N THR A 72 -3.37 16.17 15.77
CA THR A 72 -2.66 16.52 14.53
C THR A 72 -1.18 16.79 14.81
N GLY A 73 -0.31 16.52 13.82
CA GLY A 73 1.14 16.76 13.96
C GLY A 73 1.88 15.78 14.89
N THR A 74 1.21 14.82 15.53
CA THR A 74 1.83 13.81 16.41
C THR A 74 2.66 12.76 15.66
N GLY A 75 2.64 12.78 14.32
CA GLY A 75 3.35 11.79 13.51
C GLY A 75 2.65 10.42 13.45
N LYS A 76 1.31 10.42 13.48
CA LYS A 76 0.42 9.24 13.48
C LYS A 76 0.79 8.21 12.42
N SER A 77 1.03 8.65 11.18
CA SER A 77 1.37 7.77 10.06
C SER A 77 2.57 6.89 10.38
N LEU A 78 3.69 7.48 10.81
CA LEU A 78 4.88 6.71 11.17
C LEU A 78 4.63 5.81 12.38
N ALA A 79 3.84 6.28 13.36
CA ALA A 79 3.53 5.52 14.56
C ALA A 79 2.79 4.21 14.26
N TYR A 80 1.90 4.18 13.27
CA TYR A 80 1.25 2.93 12.87
C TYR A 80 1.99 2.18 11.75
N LEU A 81 2.69 2.87 10.84
CA LEU A 81 3.38 2.25 9.71
C LEU A 81 4.63 1.48 10.14
N VAL A 82 5.46 2.05 11.03
CA VAL A 82 6.69 1.39 11.47
C VAL A 82 6.43 0.02 12.10
N PRO A 83 5.59 -0.13 13.15
CA PRO A 83 5.27 -1.45 13.70
C PRO A 83 4.59 -2.36 12.66
N ALA A 84 3.69 -1.84 11.83
CA ALA A 84 3.03 -2.64 10.79
C ALA A 84 4.03 -3.23 9.78
N ILE A 85 4.99 -2.44 9.32
CA ILE A 85 6.04 -2.87 8.38
C ILE A 85 6.92 -3.94 9.03
N LEU A 86 7.40 -3.69 10.25
CA LEU A 86 8.27 -4.62 10.97
C LEU A 86 7.57 -5.96 11.21
N TRP A 87 6.31 -5.92 11.66
CA TRP A 87 5.51 -7.11 11.90
C TRP A 87 5.22 -7.87 10.60
N ALA A 88 4.77 -7.17 9.55
CA ALA A 88 4.44 -7.77 8.27
C ALA A 88 5.64 -8.50 7.65
N ILE A 89 6.84 -7.90 7.70
CA ILE A 89 8.06 -8.54 7.19
C ILE A 89 8.46 -9.73 8.05
N LYS A 90 8.53 -9.53 9.36
CA LYS A 90 9.03 -10.56 10.29
C LYS A 90 8.21 -11.84 10.23
N PHE A 91 6.90 -11.70 10.14
CA PHE A 91 5.97 -12.83 10.17
C PHE A 91 5.43 -13.20 8.77
N ASN A 92 5.90 -12.54 7.71
CA ASN A 92 5.40 -12.68 6.35
C ASN A 92 3.85 -12.55 6.27
N LYS A 93 3.35 -11.56 7.00
CA LYS A 93 1.92 -11.22 7.11
C LYS A 93 1.59 -10.00 6.25
N LYS A 94 0.31 -9.73 6.04
CA LYS A 94 -0.19 -8.62 5.23
C LYS A 94 -1.08 -7.70 6.06
N VAL A 95 -0.81 -6.40 5.98
CA VAL A 95 -1.55 -5.36 6.70
C VAL A 95 -2.27 -4.46 5.70
N VAL A 96 -3.55 -4.20 5.95
CA VAL A 96 -4.31 -3.17 5.24
C VAL A 96 -4.20 -1.85 5.99
N VAL A 97 -3.89 -0.77 5.30
CA VAL A 97 -4.02 0.60 5.81
C VAL A 97 -5.13 1.27 5.02
N SER A 98 -6.23 1.58 5.72
CA SER A 98 -7.40 2.20 5.17
C SER A 98 -7.43 3.67 5.55
N THR A 99 -7.55 4.57 4.58
CA THR A 99 -7.66 6.02 4.80
C THR A 99 -9.02 6.55 4.38
N TYR A 100 -9.46 7.64 5.02
CA TYR A 100 -10.73 8.28 4.70
C TYR A 100 -10.70 9.04 3.37
N THR A 101 -9.75 9.97 3.18
CA THR A 101 -9.71 10.86 2.01
C THR A 101 -8.64 10.46 0.99
N LYS A 102 -8.83 10.90 -0.27
CA LYS A 102 -7.83 10.77 -1.34
C LYS A 102 -6.53 11.49 -0.97
N THR A 103 -6.62 12.67 -0.38
CA THR A 103 -5.44 13.46 0.05
C THR A 103 -4.60 12.73 1.09
N LEU A 104 -5.23 12.11 2.10
CA LEU A 104 -4.50 11.31 3.10
C LEU A 104 -3.85 10.08 2.48
N GLN A 105 -4.55 9.44 1.54
CA GLN A 105 -4.00 8.31 0.78
C GLN A 105 -2.77 8.72 -0.04
N GLU A 106 -2.83 9.85 -0.74
CA GLU A 106 -1.71 10.41 -1.51
C GLU A 106 -0.54 10.77 -0.60
N GLN A 107 -0.79 11.37 0.57
CA GLN A 107 0.25 11.64 1.56
C GLN A 107 0.97 10.35 1.98
N LEU A 108 0.22 9.26 2.24
CA LEU A 108 0.84 7.97 2.54
C LEU A 108 1.69 7.44 1.39
N LEU A 109 1.17 7.49 0.17
CA LEU A 109 1.79 6.87 -1.00
C LEU A 109 3.00 7.61 -1.54
N TYR A 110 2.99 8.94 -1.48
CA TYR A 110 4.02 9.78 -2.09
C TYR A 110 4.98 10.40 -1.08
N HIS A 111 4.66 10.37 0.21
CA HIS A 111 5.52 10.92 1.26
C HIS A 111 5.86 9.87 2.33
N ASP A 112 4.89 9.43 3.12
CA ASP A 112 5.19 8.68 4.36
C ASP A 112 5.77 7.29 4.09
N ILE A 113 5.19 6.52 3.16
CA ILE A 113 5.68 5.18 2.81
C ILE A 113 7.00 5.24 2.04
N PRO A 114 7.19 6.09 1.00
CA PRO A 114 8.48 6.25 0.35
C PRO A 114 9.60 6.66 1.31
N LEU A 115 9.30 7.56 2.25
CA LEU A 115 10.23 7.94 3.31
C LEU A 115 10.66 6.71 4.12
N LEU A 116 9.71 5.91 4.59
CA LEU A 116 10.04 4.69 5.34
C LEU A 116 10.79 3.66 4.48
N TYR A 117 10.44 3.53 3.20
CA TYR A 117 11.14 2.64 2.27
C TYR A 117 12.62 3.03 2.12
N GLU A 118 12.91 4.32 1.96
CA GLU A 118 14.27 4.84 1.83
C GLU A 118 15.05 4.75 3.16
N LYS A 119 14.41 5.14 4.27
CA LYS A 119 15.10 5.38 5.54
C LYS A 119 15.19 4.15 6.44
N LEU A 120 14.22 3.22 6.41
CA LEU A 120 14.27 2.00 7.24
C LEU A 120 15.35 1.02 6.76
N LYS A 121 15.73 1.05 5.47
CA LYS A 121 16.65 0.10 4.84
C LYS A 121 16.24 -1.37 4.98
N ILE A 122 14.94 -1.63 5.18
CA ILE A 122 14.36 -2.97 5.19
C ILE A 122 13.49 -3.11 3.95
N PRO A 123 13.70 -4.12 3.10
CA PRO A 123 12.91 -4.27 1.89
C PRO A 123 11.48 -4.70 2.24
N PHE A 124 10.50 -3.82 2.02
CA PHE A 124 9.09 -4.16 2.06
C PHE A 124 8.39 -3.77 0.77
N ARG A 125 7.26 -4.42 0.49
CA ARG A 125 6.45 -4.17 -0.70
C ARG A 125 5.12 -3.58 -0.25
N TYR A 126 4.62 -2.60 -0.97
CA TYR A 126 3.31 -2.00 -0.74
C TYR A 126 2.58 -1.86 -2.06
N ALA A 127 1.25 -1.78 -2.01
CA ALA A 127 0.43 -1.55 -3.19
C ALA A 127 -0.80 -0.70 -2.87
N LEU A 128 -1.07 0.28 -3.73
CA LEU A 128 -2.36 0.95 -3.77
C LEU A 128 -3.41 0.01 -4.37
N CYS A 129 -4.50 -0.18 -3.65
CA CYS A 129 -5.65 -0.95 -4.09
C CYS A 129 -6.80 -0.01 -4.44
N LEU A 130 -7.29 -0.12 -5.67
CA LEU A 130 -8.41 0.69 -6.17
C LEU A 130 -9.58 -0.20 -6.57
N GLY A 131 -10.78 0.38 -6.53
CA GLY A 131 -11.97 -0.24 -7.11
C GLY A 131 -11.75 -0.51 -8.60
N HIS A 132 -12.37 -1.58 -9.10
CA HIS A 132 -12.17 -2.04 -10.47
C HIS A 132 -12.50 -1.01 -11.56
N GLU A 133 -13.45 -0.12 -11.27
CA GLU A 133 -13.91 0.99 -12.10
C GLU A 133 -12.84 2.07 -12.29
N ASN A 134 -11.79 2.09 -11.46
CA ASN A 134 -10.69 3.02 -11.56
C ASN A 134 -9.62 2.58 -12.57
N TYR A 135 -9.82 1.49 -13.31
CA TYR A 135 -8.85 0.97 -14.26
C TYR A 135 -9.35 1.08 -15.70
N LEU A 136 -8.49 1.54 -16.60
CA LEU A 136 -8.71 1.50 -18.04
C LEU A 136 -8.81 0.06 -18.54
N SER A 137 -9.71 -0.19 -19.49
CA SER A 137 -9.77 -1.45 -20.24
C SER A 137 -9.23 -1.27 -21.65
N LEU A 138 -8.02 -1.79 -21.92
CA LEU A 138 -7.39 -1.75 -23.25
C LEU A 138 -8.29 -2.32 -24.36
N ARG A 139 -9.03 -3.40 -24.08
CA ARG A 139 -10.00 -3.96 -25.03
C ARG A 139 -11.16 -3.01 -25.33
N ARG A 140 -11.67 -2.30 -24.31
CA ARG A 140 -12.77 -1.37 -24.52
C ARG A 140 -12.29 -0.11 -25.23
N LEU A 141 -11.12 0.42 -24.87
CA LEU A 141 -10.47 1.50 -25.59
C LEU A 141 -10.32 1.18 -27.09
N LYS A 142 -9.80 -0.01 -27.41
CA LYS A 142 -9.68 -0.48 -28.81
C LYS A 142 -11.02 -0.58 -29.53
N ARG A 143 -12.12 -0.91 -28.83
CA ARG A 143 -13.46 -0.95 -29.42
C ARG A 143 -14.03 0.45 -29.63
N ALA A 144 -13.86 1.33 -28.66
CA ALA A 144 -14.32 2.71 -28.72
C ALA A 144 -13.63 3.47 -29.87
N SER A 145 -12.32 3.27 -30.07
CA SER A 145 -11.59 3.89 -31.19
C SER A 145 -12.02 3.38 -32.57
N GLN A 146 -12.54 2.15 -32.67
CA GLN A 146 -13.06 1.60 -33.93
C GLN A 146 -14.50 2.01 -34.23
N ALA A 147 -15.26 2.38 -33.20
CA ALA A 147 -16.67 2.70 -33.34
C ALA A 147 -16.89 4.12 -33.89
N GLY A 148 -16.00 5.08 -33.61
CA GLY A 148 -16.11 6.46 -34.11
C GLY A 148 -17.43 7.14 -33.73
N LEU A 149 -17.97 6.81 -32.55
CA LEU A 149 -19.36 7.06 -32.16
C LEU A 149 -19.58 8.24 -31.20
N PHE A 150 -18.59 9.10 -30.99
CA PHE A 150 -18.82 10.26 -30.13
C PHE A 150 -19.61 11.32 -30.87
N THR A 151 -20.63 11.85 -30.20
CA THR A 151 -21.56 12.81 -30.81
C THR A 151 -21.15 14.26 -30.55
N MET A 152 -20.18 14.46 -29.65
CA MET A 152 -19.71 15.75 -29.18
C MET A 152 -18.19 15.86 -29.35
N ALA A 153 -17.72 16.99 -29.88
CA ALA A 153 -16.28 17.22 -30.13
C ALA A 153 -15.41 17.12 -28.87
N GLU A 154 -15.96 17.39 -27.68
CA GLU A 154 -15.25 17.25 -26.41
C GLU A 154 -14.97 15.78 -26.05
N GLU A 155 -15.91 14.87 -26.32
CA GLU A 155 -15.75 13.43 -26.08
C GLU A 155 -14.66 12.86 -27.00
N ASP A 156 -14.65 13.26 -28.28
CA ASP A 156 -13.60 12.90 -29.24
C ASP A 156 -12.20 13.34 -28.76
N ASN A 157 -12.08 14.59 -28.32
CA ASN A 157 -10.81 15.12 -27.80
C ASN A 157 -10.32 14.36 -26.57
N GLN A 158 -11.20 14.03 -25.62
CA GLN A 158 -10.81 13.23 -24.46
C GLN A 158 -10.43 11.80 -24.82
N MET A 159 -11.07 11.22 -25.83
CA MET A 159 -10.77 9.89 -26.32
C MET A 159 -9.41 9.79 -27.01
N GLU A 160 -9.06 10.80 -27.82
CA GLU A 160 -7.72 10.95 -28.40
C GLU A 160 -6.68 11.10 -27.28
N ALA A 161 -6.95 11.97 -26.29
CA ALA A 161 -6.05 12.17 -25.16
C ALA A 161 -5.84 10.89 -24.31
N ILE A 162 -6.88 10.07 -24.11
CA ILE A 162 -6.75 8.76 -23.43
C ILE A 162 -5.93 7.80 -24.29
N PHE A 163 -6.10 7.81 -25.61
CA PHE A 163 -5.34 6.95 -26.51
C PHE A 163 -3.85 7.25 -26.46
N ASP A 164 -3.47 8.53 -26.47
CA ASP A 164 -2.08 8.97 -26.33
C ASP A 164 -1.51 8.61 -24.95
N TRP A 165 -2.27 8.88 -23.89
CA TRP A 165 -1.87 8.60 -22.50
C TRP A 165 -1.59 7.11 -22.23
N VAL A 166 -2.21 6.18 -22.97
CA VAL A 166 -1.93 4.74 -22.83
C VAL A 166 -0.47 4.39 -23.11
N GLY A 167 0.20 5.15 -23.98
CA GLY A 167 1.63 4.97 -24.26
C GLY A 167 2.54 5.32 -23.07
N GLU A 168 2.04 6.11 -22.12
CA GLU A 168 2.83 6.69 -21.02
C GLU A 168 2.49 6.06 -19.66
N THR A 169 1.22 5.69 -19.47
CA THR A 169 0.72 5.19 -18.17
C THR A 169 1.32 3.84 -17.77
N GLN A 170 1.69 3.73 -16.49
CA GLN A 170 2.28 2.51 -15.94
C GLN A 170 1.23 1.52 -15.43
N ASN A 171 0.12 2.04 -14.89
CA ASN A 171 -0.87 1.28 -14.14
C ASN A 171 -2.31 1.48 -14.68
N GLY A 172 -2.52 2.35 -15.68
CA GLY A 172 -3.79 2.61 -16.33
C GLY A 172 -4.91 3.01 -15.37
N THR A 173 -4.61 3.75 -14.30
CA THR A 173 -5.61 4.21 -13.33
C THR A 173 -6.27 5.52 -13.79
N LYS A 174 -7.57 5.67 -13.52
CA LYS A 174 -8.32 6.91 -13.80
C LYS A 174 -7.65 8.14 -13.15
N GLY A 175 -7.15 7.97 -11.93
CA GLY A 175 -6.52 9.04 -11.15
C GLY A 175 -5.19 9.54 -11.70
N ASP A 176 -4.53 8.77 -12.59
CA ASP A 176 -3.25 9.14 -13.21
C ASP A 176 -3.45 9.84 -14.58
N LEU A 177 -4.72 10.08 -14.98
CA LEU A 177 -5.03 10.90 -16.15
C LEU A 177 -4.67 12.38 -15.87
N PRO A 178 -4.15 13.11 -16.87
CA PRO A 178 -3.80 14.53 -16.71
C PRO A 178 -5.03 15.46 -16.70
N PHE A 179 -6.23 14.91 -16.84
CA PHE A 179 -7.51 15.61 -16.81
C PHE A 179 -8.59 14.72 -16.16
N GLU A 180 -9.69 15.33 -15.72
CA GLU A 180 -10.86 14.58 -15.27
C GLU A 180 -11.71 14.18 -16.49
N PRO A 181 -11.85 12.87 -16.79
CA PRO A 181 -12.62 12.45 -17.94
C PRO A 181 -14.12 12.63 -17.69
N LEU A 182 -14.87 12.93 -18.76
CA LEU A 182 -16.32 12.88 -18.77
C LEU A 182 -16.79 11.48 -18.38
N SER A 183 -17.94 11.42 -17.70
CA SER A 183 -18.50 10.13 -17.25
C SER A 183 -18.83 9.23 -18.44
N SER A 184 -19.38 9.77 -19.53
CA SER A 184 -19.66 9.03 -20.77
C SER A 184 -18.38 8.41 -21.36
N VAL A 185 -17.33 9.22 -21.49
CA VAL A 185 -16.02 8.79 -22.01
C VAL A 185 -15.43 7.67 -21.14
N TRP A 186 -15.39 7.84 -19.82
CA TRP A 186 -14.83 6.81 -18.93
C TRP A 186 -15.70 5.56 -18.85
N GLU A 187 -17.02 5.68 -18.95
CA GLU A 187 -17.92 4.54 -19.03
C GLU A 187 -17.59 3.67 -20.25
N ASP A 188 -17.24 4.29 -21.39
CA ASP A 188 -16.89 3.58 -22.62
C ASP A 188 -15.55 2.86 -22.53
N VAL A 189 -14.52 3.45 -21.92
CA VAL A 189 -13.16 2.88 -21.92
C VAL A 189 -12.76 2.17 -20.62
N GLY A 190 -13.40 2.53 -19.51
CA GLY A 190 -13.12 2.01 -18.17
C GLY A 190 -13.53 0.56 -18.00
N ARG A 191 -12.89 -0.14 -17.07
CA ARG A 191 -13.19 -1.55 -16.77
C ARG A 191 -14.53 -1.66 -16.05
N GLN A 192 -15.46 -2.37 -16.67
CA GLN A 192 -16.71 -2.81 -16.04
C GLN A 192 -16.61 -4.29 -15.66
N LYS A 193 -16.96 -4.64 -14.42
CA LYS A 193 -16.84 -6.01 -13.90
C LYS A 193 -17.65 -7.01 -14.72
N ASP A 194 -18.90 -6.68 -15.04
CA ASP A 194 -19.84 -7.62 -15.70
C ASP A 194 -19.53 -7.84 -17.18
N LEU A 195 -18.80 -6.90 -17.81
CA LEU A 195 -18.38 -7.02 -19.21
C LEU A 195 -16.96 -7.58 -19.34
N CYS A 196 -16.25 -7.83 -18.24
CA CYS A 196 -14.88 -8.31 -18.25
C CYS A 196 -14.81 -9.80 -18.63
N LEU A 197 -14.02 -10.14 -19.66
CA LEU A 197 -13.82 -11.55 -20.07
C LEU A 197 -12.80 -12.31 -19.21
N GLY A 198 -12.23 -11.67 -18.18
CA GLY A 198 -11.21 -12.29 -17.33
C GLY A 198 -10.05 -12.86 -18.16
N LYS A 199 -9.69 -14.12 -17.89
CA LYS A 199 -8.60 -14.83 -18.59
C LYS A 199 -8.83 -15.02 -20.09
N ASN A 200 -10.08 -14.94 -20.56
CA ASN A 200 -10.44 -15.07 -21.98
C ASN A 200 -10.34 -13.72 -22.72
N CYS A 201 -9.94 -12.63 -22.06
CA CYS A 201 -9.75 -11.34 -22.68
C CYS A 201 -8.49 -11.33 -23.55
N GLU A 202 -8.60 -10.86 -24.80
CA GLU A 202 -7.45 -10.73 -25.72
C GLU A 202 -6.30 -9.87 -25.15
N THR A 203 -6.61 -8.89 -24.29
CA THR A 203 -5.62 -8.03 -23.64
C THR A 203 -5.28 -8.47 -22.21
N TYR A 204 -5.56 -9.72 -21.80
CA TYR A 204 -5.37 -10.16 -20.40
C TYR A 204 -3.92 -10.01 -19.92
N SER A 205 -2.94 -10.38 -20.75
CA SER A 205 -1.51 -10.31 -20.41
C SER A 205 -1.01 -8.89 -20.16
N THR A 206 -1.61 -7.90 -20.82
CA THR A 206 -1.28 -6.48 -20.69
C THR A 206 -2.25 -5.70 -19.79
N CYS A 207 -3.31 -6.34 -19.29
CA CYS A 207 -4.38 -5.69 -18.52
C CYS A 207 -3.88 -5.09 -17.21
N TYR A 208 -4.03 -3.77 -17.10
CA TYR A 208 -3.68 -2.97 -15.93
C TYR A 208 -4.27 -3.51 -14.62
N TYR A 209 -5.59 -3.72 -14.57
CA TYR A 209 -6.27 -4.24 -13.39
C TYR A 209 -5.67 -5.58 -12.91
N PHE A 210 -5.45 -6.55 -13.81
CA PHE A 210 -4.92 -7.86 -13.41
C PHE A 210 -3.43 -7.80 -13.03
N LYS A 211 -2.65 -6.91 -13.67
CA LYS A 211 -1.26 -6.63 -13.26
C LYS A 211 -1.20 -6.06 -11.85
N GLU A 212 -2.02 -5.06 -11.52
CA GLU A 212 -2.09 -4.48 -10.18
C GLU A 212 -2.62 -5.50 -9.16
N ARG A 213 -3.66 -6.25 -9.48
CA ARG A 213 -4.14 -7.36 -8.62
C ARG A 213 -3.02 -8.32 -8.25
N LYS A 214 -2.16 -8.69 -9.21
CA LYS A 214 -0.99 -9.54 -8.94
C LYS A 214 0.01 -8.88 -7.98
N ARG A 215 0.23 -7.56 -8.10
CA ARG A 215 1.07 -6.79 -7.16
C ARG A 215 0.49 -6.79 -5.74
N TRP A 216 -0.84 -6.67 -5.60
CA TRP A 216 -1.50 -6.70 -4.28
C TRP A 216 -1.23 -8.02 -3.54
N PHE A 217 -1.26 -9.16 -4.24
CA PHE A 217 -0.94 -10.46 -3.62
C PHE A 217 0.48 -10.49 -3.04
N GLY A 218 1.45 -9.87 -3.72
CA GLY A 218 2.84 -9.82 -3.27
C GLY A 218 3.14 -8.78 -2.19
N ALA A 219 2.27 -7.79 -1.96
CA ALA A 219 2.55 -6.69 -1.05
C ALA A 219 2.50 -7.09 0.44
N HIS A 220 3.32 -6.46 1.29
CA HIS A 220 3.16 -6.54 2.75
C HIS A 220 2.11 -5.53 3.23
N LEU A 221 2.05 -4.34 2.61
CA LEU A 221 1.07 -3.31 2.91
C LEU A 221 0.09 -3.12 1.74
N LEU A 222 -1.21 -3.14 2.03
CA LEU A 222 -2.27 -2.76 1.09
C LEU A 222 -2.84 -1.41 1.50
N ILE A 223 -2.68 -0.40 0.66
CA ILE A 223 -3.23 0.92 0.90
C ILE A 223 -4.57 1.01 0.18
N VAL A 224 -5.65 1.26 0.93
CA VAL A 224 -7.03 1.29 0.43
C VAL A 224 -7.72 2.54 0.95
N ASN A 225 -8.85 2.93 0.36
CA ASN A 225 -9.78 3.84 1.03
C ASN A 225 -10.80 3.04 1.88
N HIS A 226 -11.52 3.72 2.78
CA HIS A 226 -12.56 3.08 3.60
C HIS A 226 -13.64 2.41 2.73
N HIS A 227 -14.09 3.05 1.66
CA HIS A 227 -15.10 2.50 0.75
C HIS A 227 -14.73 1.13 0.18
N LEU A 228 -13.51 0.97 -0.34
CA LEU A 228 -13.04 -0.29 -0.91
C LEU A 228 -12.87 -1.36 0.17
N PHE A 229 -12.41 -0.97 1.37
CA PHE A 229 -12.33 -1.89 2.49
C PHE A 229 -13.71 -2.44 2.85
N PHE A 230 -14.71 -1.59 3.04
CA PHE A 230 -16.05 -2.03 3.39
C PHE A 230 -16.74 -2.78 2.25
N ALA A 231 -16.48 -2.43 1.00
CA ALA A 231 -16.92 -3.22 -0.16
C ALA A 231 -16.33 -4.64 -0.15
N ASN A 232 -15.06 -4.78 0.27
CA ASN A 232 -14.43 -6.08 0.47
C ASN A 232 -15.12 -6.89 1.57
N VAL A 233 -15.42 -6.27 2.72
CA VAL A 233 -16.15 -6.91 3.83
C VAL A 233 -17.53 -7.38 3.37
N ALA A 234 -18.30 -6.50 2.73
CA ALA A 234 -19.64 -6.84 2.20
C ALA A 234 -19.60 -7.96 1.15
N SER A 235 -18.46 -8.12 0.46
CA SER A 235 -18.24 -9.18 -0.52
C SER A 235 -17.59 -10.44 0.07
N ASN A 236 -17.60 -10.63 1.40
CA ASN A 236 -16.94 -11.74 2.09
C ASN A 236 -15.46 -11.94 1.69
N GLY A 237 -14.71 -10.85 1.52
CA GLY A 237 -13.28 -10.89 1.22
C GLY A 237 -12.94 -11.11 -0.26
N ALA A 238 -13.89 -11.02 -1.18
CA ALA A 238 -13.63 -11.30 -2.60
C ALA A 238 -12.82 -10.20 -3.33
N VAL A 239 -12.66 -9.01 -2.74
CA VAL A 239 -12.08 -7.84 -3.41
C VAL A 239 -10.58 -7.71 -3.13
N LEU A 240 -10.14 -7.84 -1.88
CA LEU A 240 -8.73 -7.73 -1.47
C LEU A 240 -8.10 -9.13 -1.31
N PRO A 241 -6.77 -9.26 -1.45
CA PRO A 241 -6.08 -10.45 -0.98
C PRO A 241 -6.37 -10.69 0.51
N ARG A 242 -6.27 -11.95 0.97
CA ARG A 242 -6.30 -12.26 2.40
C ARG A 242 -5.23 -11.43 3.12
N PHE A 243 -5.62 -10.82 4.23
CA PHE A 243 -4.78 -10.02 5.09
C PHE A 243 -4.96 -10.45 6.55
N ASP A 244 -4.00 -10.08 7.39
CA ASP A 244 -3.90 -10.53 8.78
C ASP A 244 -4.27 -9.43 9.78
N ALA A 245 -4.19 -8.16 9.36
CA ALA A 245 -4.55 -7.02 10.19
C ALA A 245 -4.98 -5.81 9.35
N VAL A 246 -5.70 -4.89 9.97
CA VAL A 246 -6.16 -3.63 9.37
C VAL A 246 -5.90 -2.46 10.31
N ILE A 247 -5.45 -1.34 9.75
CA ILE A 247 -5.36 -0.04 10.39
C ILE A 247 -6.37 0.88 9.70
N PHE A 248 -7.23 1.54 10.48
CA PHE A 248 -8.10 2.60 10.00
C PHE A 248 -7.54 3.95 10.46
N ASP A 249 -7.12 4.77 9.50
CA ASP A 249 -6.71 6.15 9.76
C ASP A 249 -7.90 7.08 9.57
N GLU A 250 -8.08 8.03 10.49
CA GLU A 250 -9.25 8.91 10.59
C GLU A 250 -10.60 8.16 10.66
N ALA A 251 -10.62 7.05 11.41
CA ALA A 251 -11.72 6.09 11.54
C ALA A 251 -13.06 6.64 12.05
N GLN A 252 -13.08 7.89 12.54
CA GLN A 252 -14.30 8.57 12.97
C GLN A 252 -15.18 9.08 11.80
N ASN A 253 -14.75 8.91 10.55
CA ASN A 253 -15.46 9.32 9.34
C ASN A 253 -15.84 8.12 8.46
#